data_AF-A0A7S4FXQ0-F1
#
_entry.id   AF-A0A7S4FXQ0-F1
#
_cell.length_a   1.000
_cell.length_b   1.000
_cell.length_c   1.000
_cell.angle_alpha   90.00
_cell.angle_beta   90.00
_cell.angle_gamma   90.00
#
_symmetry.space_group_name_H-M   'P 1'
#
loop_
_entity.id
_entity.type
_entity.pdbx_description
1 polymer ?
#
loop_
_entity_poly.entity_id
_entity_poly.type
_entity_poly.pdbx_seq_one_letter_code
_entity_poly.pdbx_strand_id
1 'polypeptide(L)'
;MVIGGTRVHYRRQNTYNTKSNKVKIVRTPGSRLKVQYVGKRSKGPMTPASLGHKPIPGIKHLLTMDRKRARHRHLTVSRAYGGCLTHDLVRERIIRAFLIEEQKIVKRVLKAQGKKKRGKKRR
;
A
#
# COMPACT_ATOMS: atom_id res chain seq x y z
N MET A 1 -4.32 -35.80 27.90
CA MET A 1 -4.21 -34.86 29.04
C MET A 1 -3.15 -33.79 28.77
N VAL A 2 -3.38 -32.56 29.21
CA VAL A 2 -2.35 -31.49 29.23
C VAL A 2 -1.60 -31.61 30.55
N ILE A 3 -0.28 -31.71 30.49
CA ILE A 3 0.60 -31.80 31.66
C ILE A 3 0.72 -30.41 32.29
N GLY A 4 0.52 -30.30 33.61
CA GLY A 4 0.65 -29.05 34.37
C GLY A 4 -0.59 -28.13 34.34
N GLY A 5 -1.74 -28.65 33.90
CA GLY A 5 -3.01 -27.91 33.89
C GLY A 5 -3.19 -27.00 32.66
N THR A 6 -4.29 -26.25 32.64
CA THR A 6 -4.70 -25.41 31.49
C THR A 6 -4.32 -23.94 31.64
N ARG A 7 -3.87 -23.51 32.82
CA ARG A 7 -3.46 -22.13 33.10
C ARG A 7 -2.13 -21.81 32.42
N VAL A 8 -1.95 -20.55 32.04
CA VAL A 8 -0.75 -20.07 31.36
C VAL A 8 -0.26 -18.77 31.98
N HIS A 9 1.04 -18.52 31.88
CA HIS A 9 1.69 -17.31 32.38
C HIS A 9 2.38 -16.55 31.25
N TYR A 10 2.35 -15.21 31.31
CA TYR A 10 3.21 -14.40 30.45
C TYR A 10 4.69 -14.72 30.73
N ARG A 11 5.51 -14.68 29.69
CA ARG A 11 6.95 -15.00 29.74
C ARG A 11 7.85 -13.75 29.63
N ARG A 12 7.27 -12.58 29.36
CA ARG A 12 7.92 -11.27 29.33
C ARG A 12 7.55 -10.53 30.60
N GLN A 13 8.37 -9.54 30.98
CA GLN A 13 8.11 -8.68 32.13
C GLN A 13 6.81 -7.87 32.01
N ASN A 14 6.32 -7.61 30.78
CA ASN A 14 5.02 -6.96 30.59
C ASN A 14 3.87 -7.92 30.90
N THR A 15 3.13 -7.62 31.97
CA THR A 15 1.99 -8.40 32.46
C THR A 15 0.64 -7.95 31.88
N TYR A 16 0.58 -6.81 31.19
CA TYR A 16 -0.66 -6.20 30.70
C TYR A 16 -1.05 -6.67 29.29
N ASN A 17 -2.36 -6.71 29.03
CA ASN A 17 -2.92 -7.08 27.72
C ASN A 17 -2.93 -5.89 26.76
N THR A 18 -1.77 -5.57 26.17
CA THR A 18 -1.63 -4.48 25.20
C THR A 18 -1.54 -4.98 23.76
N LYS A 19 -1.64 -4.07 22.78
CA LYS A 19 -1.49 -4.40 21.35
C LYS A 19 -0.12 -5.03 21.01
N SER A 20 0.93 -4.74 21.78
CA SER A 20 2.27 -5.32 21.61
C SER A 20 2.49 -6.63 22.38
N ASN A 21 1.60 -6.96 23.33
CA ASN A 21 1.72 -8.13 24.20
C ASN A 21 0.64 -9.19 23.92
N LYS A 22 0.13 -9.23 22.68
CA LYS A 22 -0.83 -10.26 22.26
C LYS A 22 -0.13 -11.62 22.17
N VAL A 23 -0.84 -12.65 22.60
CA VAL A 23 -0.30 -14.00 22.76
C VAL A 23 -1.18 -15.05 22.13
N LYS A 24 -0.55 -16.11 21.64
CA LYS A 24 -1.19 -17.35 21.20
C LYS A 24 -0.83 -18.45 22.19
N ILE A 25 -1.82 -19.16 22.69
CA ILE A 25 -1.62 -20.35 23.52
C ILE A 25 -1.37 -21.52 22.56
N VAL A 26 -0.24 -22.19 22.74
CA VAL A 26 0.18 -23.31 21.89
C VAL A 26 0.46 -24.51 22.78
N ARG A 27 -0.07 -25.68 22.37
CA ARG A 27 0.27 -26.96 22.98
C ARG A 27 1.63 -27.38 22.46
N THR A 28 2.58 -27.55 23.37
CA THR A 28 3.93 -27.98 23.02
C THR A 28 3.98 -29.50 22.81
N PRO A 29 5.01 -30.02 22.12
CA PRO A 29 5.20 -31.47 21.96
C PRO A 29 5.23 -32.24 23.30
N GLY A 30 5.78 -31.62 24.36
CA GLY A 30 5.74 -32.16 25.73
C GLY A 30 4.37 -32.09 26.41
N SER A 31 3.28 -31.95 25.65
CA SER A 31 1.89 -31.88 26.13
C SER A 31 1.60 -30.80 27.18
N ARG A 32 2.33 -29.68 27.19
CA ARG A 32 2.07 -28.52 28.07
C ARG A 32 1.52 -27.34 27.27
N LEU A 33 0.71 -26.47 27.88
CA LEU A 33 0.31 -25.21 27.24
C LEU A 33 1.35 -24.12 27.49
N LYS A 34 1.77 -23.42 26.43
CA LYS A 34 2.75 -22.35 26.52
C LYS A 34 2.31 -21.14 25.70
N VAL A 35 2.65 -19.96 26.23
CA VAL A 35 2.43 -18.67 25.58
C VAL A 35 3.51 -18.43 24.52
N GLN A 36 3.08 -18.20 23.28
CA GLN A 36 3.90 -17.67 22.20
C GLN A 36 3.44 -16.25 21.86
N TYR A 37 4.39 -15.32 21.71
CA TYR A 37 4.09 -13.93 21.41
C TYR A 37 3.80 -13.74 19.93
N VAL A 38 2.70 -13.07 19.64
CA VAL A 38 2.31 -12.74 18.27
C VAL A 38 2.82 -11.34 17.95
N GLY A 39 3.55 -11.22 16.82
CA GLY A 39 4.00 -9.92 16.32
C GLY A 39 2.84 -9.04 15.85
N LYS A 40 3.07 -7.72 15.81
CA LYS A 40 2.11 -6.79 15.19
C LYS A 40 1.97 -7.10 13.71
N ARG A 41 0.79 -6.86 13.14
CA ARG A 41 0.55 -6.98 11.71
C ARG A 41 0.64 -5.61 11.05
N SER A 42 1.22 -5.54 9.85
CA SER A 42 1.24 -4.34 9.02
C SER A 42 -0.02 -4.25 8.15
N LYS A 43 -0.51 -3.05 7.88
CA LYS A 43 -1.55 -2.81 6.86
C LYS A 43 -1.01 -2.93 5.43
N GLY A 44 0.31 -3.01 5.26
CA GLY A 44 0.95 -3.06 3.95
C GLY A 44 1.00 -1.70 3.25
N PRO A 45 1.47 -1.65 1.99
CA PRO A 45 1.45 -0.43 1.19
C PRO A 45 0.02 -0.08 0.79
N MET A 46 -0.30 1.20 0.93
CA MET A 46 -1.61 1.74 0.61
C MET A 46 -1.41 2.94 -0.33
N THR A 47 -2.43 3.24 -1.13
CA THR A 47 -2.40 4.43 -1.98
C THR A 47 -2.37 5.71 -1.13
N PRO A 48 -1.96 6.85 -1.70
CA PRO A 48 -2.04 8.13 -1.00
C PRO A 48 -3.43 8.40 -0.43
N ALA A 49 -3.48 9.05 0.74
CA ALA A 49 -4.73 9.35 1.43
C ALA A 49 -5.68 10.24 0.59
N SER A 50 -5.11 11.17 -0.18
CA SER A 50 -5.87 12.03 -1.11
C SER A 50 -6.59 11.29 -2.23
N LEU A 51 -6.17 10.05 -2.52
CA LEU A 51 -6.75 9.19 -3.57
C LEU A 51 -7.51 7.99 -2.96
N GLY A 52 -7.86 8.06 -1.67
CA GLY A 52 -8.76 7.10 -1.02
C GLY A 52 -8.10 6.02 -0.15
N HIS A 53 -6.79 6.09 0.11
CA HIS A 53 -6.08 5.22 1.07
C HIS A 53 -6.37 3.69 0.92
N LYS A 54 -6.48 3.19 -0.31
CA LYS A 54 -6.81 1.79 -0.61
C LYS A 54 -5.57 0.89 -0.56
N PRO A 55 -5.68 -0.39 -0.15
CA PRO A 55 -4.56 -1.32 -0.18
C PRO A 55 -4.15 -1.65 -1.62
N ILE A 56 -2.85 -1.86 -1.85
CA ILE A 56 -2.32 -2.18 -3.19
C ILE A 56 -2.24 -3.70 -3.35
N PRO A 57 -2.98 -4.30 -4.30
CA PRO A 57 -2.96 -5.74 -4.49
C PRO A 57 -1.62 -6.23 -5.06
N GLY A 58 -1.29 -7.48 -4.76
CA GLY A 58 -0.07 -8.15 -5.26
C GLY A 58 1.19 -7.91 -4.42
N ILE A 59 1.12 -7.12 -3.35
CA ILE A 59 2.26 -6.85 -2.46
C ILE A 59 2.03 -7.47 -1.07
N LYS A 60 3.05 -8.11 -0.51
CA LYS A 60 2.94 -8.75 0.80
C LYS A 60 2.91 -7.72 1.92
N HIS A 61 2.06 -7.94 2.92
CA HIS A 61 1.97 -7.09 4.11
C HIS A 61 3.04 -7.50 5.11
N LEU A 62 4.21 -6.86 5.02
CA LEU A 62 5.38 -7.16 5.83
C LEU A 62 5.66 -6.06 6.86
N LEU A 63 6.31 -6.43 7.96
CA LEU A 63 6.91 -5.49 8.91
C LEU A 63 8.22 -4.93 8.35
N THR A 64 8.75 -3.86 8.95
CA THR A 64 9.94 -3.15 8.46
C THR A 64 11.15 -4.06 8.25
N MET A 65 11.45 -4.94 9.21
CA MET A 65 12.61 -5.84 9.12
C MET A 65 12.40 -6.96 8.10
N ASP A 66 11.19 -7.53 8.03
CA ASP A 66 10.85 -8.57 7.06
C ASP A 66 10.84 -7.98 5.63
N ARG A 67 10.38 -6.74 5.48
CA ARG A 67 10.40 -6.00 4.22
C ARG A 67 11.83 -5.78 3.72
N LYS A 68 12.77 -5.45 4.62
CA LYS A 68 14.20 -5.29 4.28
C LYS A 68 14.83 -6.59 3.77
N ARG A 69 14.37 -7.75 4.25
CA ARG A 69 14.87 -9.08 3.87
C ARG A 69 14.11 -9.71 2.70
N ALA A 70 12.96 -9.16 2.33
CA ALA A 70 12.09 -9.75 1.33
C ALA A 70 12.63 -9.57 -0.10
N ARG A 71 12.39 -10.57 -0.94
CA ARG A 71 12.65 -10.49 -2.39
C ARG A 71 11.83 -9.38 -3.04
N HIS A 72 12.39 -8.77 -4.09
CA HIS A 72 11.78 -7.64 -4.81
C HIS A 72 10.34 -7.92 -5.30
N ARG A 73 10.08 -9.10 -5.86
CA ARG A 73 8.73 -9.51 -6.33
C ARG A 73 7.64 -9.44 -5.25
N HIS A 74 8.00 -9.53 -3.97
CA HIS A 74 7.04 -9.43 -2.87
C HIS A 74 6.72 -7.99 -2.47
N LEU A 75 7.47 -7.01 -3.01
CA LEU A 75 7.43 -5.59 -2.64
C LEU A 75 6.88 -4.69 -3.75
N THR A 76 6.92 -5.15 -5.00
CA THR A 76 6.58 -4.34 -6.18
C THR A 76 5.59 -5.04 -7.10
N VAL A 77 5.02 -4.27 -8.03
CA VAL A 77 4.21 -4.80 -9.14
C VAL A 77 4.81 -4.29 -10.45
N SER A 78 4.85 -5.14 -11.48
CA SER A 78 5.44 -4.85 -12.79
C SER A 78 4.54 -3.97 -13.67
N ARG A 79 4.32 -2.72 -13.24
CA ARG A 79 3.66 -1.66 -14.03
C ARG A 79 4.14 -0.28 -13.60
N ALA A 80 3.80 0.76 -14.36
CA ALA A 80 4.02 2.14 -13.96
C ALA A 80 3.38 2.42 -12.59
N TYR A 81 4.14 3.09 -11.70
CA TYR A 81 3.76 3.36 -10.31
C TYR A 81 3.35 2.11 -9.49
N GLY A 82 3.87 0.93 -9.85
CA GLY A 82 3.66 -0.32 -9.13
C GLY A 82 4.08 -0.21 -7.66
N GLY A 83 3.17 -0.57 -6.76
CA GLY A 83 3.39 -0.44 -5.31
C GLY A 83 3.21 0.96 -4.72
N CYS A 84 2.81 1.93 -5.54
CA CYS A 84 2.41 3.27 -5.10
C CYS A 84 0.93 3.56 -5.41
N LEU A 85 0.47 3.21 -6.61
CA LEU A 85 -0.89 3.44 -7.08
C LEU A 85 -1.58 2.14 -7.49
N THR A 86 -2.91 2.10 -7.44
CA THR A 86 -3.72 1.03 -8.05
C THR A 86 -3.76 1.17 -9.58
N HIS A 87 -4.22 0.13 -10.27
CA HIS A 87 -4.31 0.13 -11.73
C HIS A 87 -5.30 1.19 -12.24
N ASP A 88 -6.43 1.38 -11.55
CA ASP A 88 -7.42 2.41 -11.89
C ASP A 88 -6.82 3.82 -11.83
N LEU A 89 -6.10 4.15 -10.76
CA LEU A 89 -5.47 5.46 -10.60
C LEU A 89 -4.36 5.70 -11.63
N VAL A 90 -3.65 4.64 -12.03
CA VAL A 90 -2.65 4.74 -13.11
C VAL A 90 -3.35 5.00 -14.45
N ARG A 91 -4.44 4.30 -14.75
CA ARG A 91 -5.24 4.50 -15.97
C ARG A 91 -5.79 5.92 -16.03
N GLU A 92 -6.42 6.40 -14.97
CA GLU A 92 -6.95 7.76 -14.90
C GLU A 92 -5.86 8.81 -15.09
N ARG A 93 -4.68 8.60 -14.49
CA ARG A 93 -3.54 9.52 -14.64
C ARG A 93 -3.04 9.58 -16.08
N ILE A 94 -2.96 8.44 -16.76
CA ILE A 94 -2.55 8.37 -18.17
C ILE A 94 -3.58 9.08 -19.06
N ILE A 95 -4.87 8.74 -18.91
CA ILE A 95 -5.94 9.34 -19.72
C ILE A 95 -6.03 10.85 -19.48
N ARG A 96 -5.99 11.28 -18.21
CA ARG A 96 -6.05 12.71 -17.85
C ARG A 96 -4.86 13.48 -18.42
N ALA A 97 -3.64 12.93 -18.33
CA ALA A 97 -2.46 13.56 -18.89
C ALA A 97 -2.59 13.73 -20.41
N PHE A 98 -3.01 12.67 -21.11
CA PHE A 98 -3.24 12.70 -22.55
C PHE A 98 -4.28 13.76 -22.95
N LEU A 99 -5.49 13.69 -22.39
CA LEU A 99 -6.58 14.60 -22.76
C LEU A 99 -6.27 16.07 -22.46
N ILE A 100 -5.61 16.36 -21.33
CA ILE A 100 -5.20 17.73 -20.99
C ILE A 100 -4.19 18.24 -22.01
N GLU A 101 -3.25 17.40 -22.45
CA GLU A 101 -2.24 17.80 -23.41
C GLU A 101 -2.83 18.05 -24.79
N GLU A 102 -3.74 17.18 -25.25
CA GLU A 102 -4.52 17.39 -26.47
C GLU A 102 -5.30 18.71 -26.43
N GLN A 103 -6.01 18.97 -25.33
CA GLN A 103 -6.74 20.25 -25.15
C GLN A 103 -5.80 21.47 -25.18
N LYS A 104 -4.61 21.38 -24.59
CA LYS A 104 -3.61 22.47 -24.66
C LYS A 104 -3.13 22.70 -26.08
N ILE A 105 -2.89 21.65 -26.87
CA ILE A 105 -2.50 21.77 -28.28
C ILE A 105 -3.61 22.45 -29.07
N VAL A 106 -4.86 21.99 -28.95
CA VAL A 106 -6.02 22.57 -29.62
C VAL A 106 -6.18 24.05 -29.28
N LYS A 107 -6.10 24.41 -27.98
CA LYS A 107 -6.17 25.82 -27.54
C LYS A 107 -5.04 26.67 -28.13
N ARG A 108 -3.82 26.14 -28.25
CA ARG A 108 -2.69 26.84 -28.89
C ARG A 108 -2.95 27.09 -30.38
N VAL A 109 -3.42 26.08 -31.11
CA VAL A 109 -3.71 26.18 -32.54
C VAL A 109 -4.83 27.18 -32.81
N LEU A 110 -5.95 27.11 -32.08
CA LEU A 110 -7.08 28.05 -32.22
C LEU A 110 -6.64 29.49 -31.94
N LYS A 111 -5.83 29.72 -30.90
CA LYS A 111 -5.27 31.05 -30.59
C LYS A 111 -4.36 31.55 -31.71
N ALA A 112 -3.54 30.70 -32.31
CA ALA A 112 -2.67 31.06 -33.44
C ALA A 112 -3.47 31.40 -34.70
N GLN A 113 -4.49 30.59 -35.04
CA GLN A 113 -5.38 30.86 -36.17
C GLN A 113 -6.19 32.15 -35.99
N GLY A 114 -6.71 32.41 -34.79
CA GLY A 114 -7.41 33.66 -34.47
C GLY A 114 -6.53 34.90 -34.64
N LYS A 115 -5.25 34.82 -34.22
CA LYS A 115 -4.27 35.88 -34.47
C LYS A 115 -4.01 36.11 -35.96
N LYS A 116 -3.81 35.04 -36.76
CA LYS A 116 -3.63 35.13 -38.22
C LYS A 116 -4.83 35.80 -38.91
N LYS A 117 -6.06 35.41 -38.56
CA LYS A 117 -7.29 36.00 -39.13
C LYS A 117 -7.43 37.50 -38.80
N ARG A 118 -7.18 37.92 -37.55
CA ARG A 118 -7.19 39.35 -37.17
C ARG A 118 -6.11 40.14 -37.90
N GLY A 119 -4.92 39.58 -38.10
CA GLY A 119 -3.86 40.20 -38.89
C GLY A 119 -4.24 40.44 -40.35
N LYS A 120 -4.93 39.47 -40.98
CA LYS A 120 -5.41 39.60 -42.37
C LYS A 120 -6.55 40.62 -42.52
N LYS A 121 -7.40 40.81 -41.50
CA LYS A 121 -8.49 41.81 -41.52
C LYS A 121 -8.02 43.24 -41.24
N ARG A 122 -6.84 43.41 -40.65
CA ARG A 122 -6.22 44.73 -40.37
C ARG A 122 -5.33 45.25 -41.51
N ARG A 123 -5.12 44.43 -42.53
CA ARG A 123 -4.48 44.77 -43.80
C ARG A 123 -5.56 44.96 -44.84
#